data_AF-A0A3B5R4F8-F1
#
_entry.id   AF-A0A3B5R4F8-F1
#
_cell.length_a   1.000
_cell.length_b   1.000
_cell.length_c   1.000
_cell.angle_alpha   90.00
_cell.angle_beta   90.00
_cell.angle_gamma   90.00
#
_symmetry.space_group_name_H-M   'P 1'
#
loop_
_entity.id
_entity.type
_entity.pdbx_description
1 polymer ?
#
loop_
_entity_poly.entity_id
_entity_poly.type
_entity_poly.pdbx_seq_one_letter_code
_entity_poly.pdbx_strand_id
1 'polypeptide(L)'
;MFGLSKRKTLGQVHQILRKRFCHQQLPDKPEGVEAQHKHLAELLKRTAVHGESNSVLIVGPRGSGKTMLLRSVLRELSQETEVQKNLLQVHLNGLLQTDDRIALKEITRQLQLENVVGDRVFVSYDCFELRK
;
A
#
# COMPACT_ATOMS: atom_id res chain seq x y z
N MET A 1 -8.99 44.18 -27.58
CA MET A 1 -8.46 42.82 -27.83
C MET A 1 -8.10 42.07 -26.53
N PHE A 2 -8.97 42.04 -25.51
CA PHE A 2 -8.67 41.45 -24.18
C PHE A 2 -9.65 40.33 -23.75
N GLY A 3 -10.20 39.56 -24.70
CA GLY A 3 -11.31 38.62 -24.44
C GLY A 3 -10.96 37.13 -24.37
N LEU A 4 -9.76 36.70 -24.76
CA LEU A 4 -9.50 35.26 -25.06
C LEU A 4 -8.60 34.51 -24.07
N SER A 5 -8.03 35.16 -23.04
CA SER A 5 -7.10 34.49 -22.10
C SER A 5 -7.77 33.81 -20.89
N LYS A 6 -9.00 34.18 -20.52
CA LYS A 6 -9.65 33.66 -19.28
C LYS A 6 -10.31 32.28 -19.37
N ARG A 7 -10.50 31.71 -20.58
CA ARG A 7 -11.16 30.39 -20.73
C ARG A 7 -10.21 29.20 -20.59
N LYS A 8 -8.91 29.37 -20.87
CA LYS A 8 -7.92 28.30 -20.66
C LYS A 8 -7.67 28.01 -19.17
N THR A 9 -7.91 28.98 -18.28
CA THR A 9 -7.61 28.86 -16.84
C THR A 9 -8.68 28.14 -16.02
N LEU A 10 -9.99 28.37 -16.25
CA LEU A 10 -11.02 27.74 -15.42
C LEU A 10 -11.05 26.21 -15.59
N GLY A 11 -10.95 25.71 -16.83
CA GLY A 11 -10.92 24.28 -17.10
C GLY A 11 -9.70 23.60 -16.47
N GLN A 12 -8.53 24.25 -16.52
CA GLN A 12 -7.30 23.77 -15.88
C GLN A 12 -7.45 23.73 -14.35
N VAL A 13 -7.97 24.79 -13.74
CA VAL A 13 -8.23 24.83 -12.29
C VAL A 13 -9.22 23.74 -11.90
N HIS A 14 -10.31 23.58 -12.64
CA HIS A 14 -11.31 22.54 -12.37
C HIS A 14 -10.70 21.14 -12.47
N GLN A 15 -9.80 20.91 -13.44
CA GLN A 15 -9.08 19.66 -13.59
C GLN A 15 -8.11 19.41 -12.42
N ILE A 16 -7.37 20.43 -11.97
CA ILE A 16 -6.46 20.33 -10.81
C ILE A 16 -7.24 20.03 -9.54
N LEU A 17 -8.34 20.75 -9.27
CA LEU A 17 -9.17 20.53 -8.09
C LEU A 17 -9.79 19.14 -8.10
N ARG A 18 -10.32 18.68 -9.23
CA ARG A 18 -10.82 17.30 -9.37
C ARG A 18 -9.73 16.27 -9.09
N LYS A 19 -8.51 16.46 -9.63
CA LYS A 19 -7.39 15.56 -9.37
C LYS A 19 -7.04 15.46 -7.88
N ARG A 20 -7.05 16.58 -7.16
CA ARG A 20 -6.74 16.62 -5.71
C ARG A 20 -7.88 16.05 -4.85
N PHE A 21 -9.13 16.44 -5.09
CA PHE A 21 -10.26 16.07 -4.23
C PHE A 21 -10.84 14.68 -4.54
N CYS A 22 -10.81 14.23 -5.79
CA CYS A 22 -11.36 12.93 -6.18
C CYS A 22 -10.37 11.77 -5.97
N HIS A 23 -9.37 11.94 -5.09
CA HIS A 23 -8.40 10.90 -4.72
C HIS A 23 -7.60 10.32 -5.91
N GLN A 24 -7.54 11.03 -7.03
CA GLN A 24 -6.77 10.62 -8.21
C GLN A 24 -5.27 10.87 -8.03
N GLN A 25 -4.89 11.82 -7.17
CA GLN A 25 -3.50 12.08 -6.80
C GLN A 25 -3.34 12.02 -5.28
N LEU A 26 -2.36 11.22 -4.84
CA LEU A 26 -1.91 11.26 -3.45
C LEU A 26 -1.22 12.60 -3.21
N PRO A 27 -1.56 13.35 -2.15
CA PRO A 27 -0.87 14.59 -1.86
C PRO A 27 0.60 14.30 -1.53
N ASP A 28 1.47 15.25 -1.84
CA ASP A 28 2.92 15.07 -1.69
C ASP A 28 3.34 14.90 -0.23
N LYS A 29 2.59 15.53 0.67
CA LYS A 29 2.84 15.48 2.11
C LYS A 29 1.52 15.30 2.90
N PRO A 30 1.44 14.31 3.81
CA PRO A 30 0.26 14.10 4.64
C PRO A 30 0.21 15.08 5.83
N GLU A 31 -0.45 16.22 5.65
CA GLU A 31 -0.60 17.19 6.73
C GLU A 31 -1.42 16.64 7.92
N GLY A 32 -0.95 16.91 9.15
CA GLY A 32 -1.63 16.52 10.39
C GLY A 32 -1.37 15.09 10.86
N VAL A 33 -0.69 14.24 10.07
CA VAL A 33 -0.33 12.86 10.46
C VAL A 33 1.16 12.54 10.25
N GLU A 34 1.99 13.58 10.33
CA GLU A 34 3.44 13.50 10.08
C GLU A 34 4.17 12.54 11.03
N ALA A 35 3.77 12.50 12.30
CA ALA A 35 4.38 11.62 13.29
C ALA A 35 4.12 10.14 12.97
N GLN A 36 2.87 9.81 12.60
CA GLN A 36 2.45 8.47 12.22
C GLN A 36 3.09 8.06 10.88
N HIS A 37 3.20 9.00 9.94
CA HIS A 37 3.88 8.78 8.67
C HIS A 37 5.35 8.42 8.88
N LYS A 38 6.08 9.23 9.66
CA LYS A 38 7.49 8.97 9.98
C LYS A 38 7.68 7.63 10.69
N HIS A 39 6.82 7.31 11.65
CA HIS A 39 6.90 6.03 12.37
C HIS A 39 6.69 4.82 11.44
N LEU A 40 5.68 4.88 10.57
CA LEU A 40 5.41 3.82 9.61
C LEU A 40 6.53 3.68 8.56
N ALA A 41 7.08 4.80 8.09
CA ALA A 41 8.22 4.81 7.16
C ALA A 41 9.46 4.15 7.78
N GLU A 42 9.78 4.47 9.03
CA GLU A 42 10.91 3.88 9.74
C GLU A 42 10.75 2.37 9.93
N LEU A 43 9.56 1.90 10.32
CA LEU A 43 9.27 0.47 10.48
C LEU A 43 9.46 -0.30 9.17
N LEU A 44 8.88 0.19 8.07
CA LEU A 44 9.00 -0.45 6.76
C LEU A 44 10.44 -0.41 6.24
N LYS A 45 11.16 0.69 6.49
CA LYS A 45 12.58 0.80 6.14
C LYS A 45 13.44 -0.20 6.90
N ARG A 46 13.21 -0.39 8.20
CA ARG A 46 13.90 -1.41 9.00
C ARG A 46 13.61 -2.82 8.50
N THR A 47 12.36 -3.11 8.15
CA THR A 47 12.00 -4.40 7.56
C THR A 47 12.72 -4.66 6.23
N ALA A 48 12.82 -3.65 5.35
CA ALA A 48 13.47 -3.82 4.05
C ALA A 48 15.01 -3.86 4.09
N VAL A 49 15.63 -3.13 5.02
CA VAL A 49 17.09 -3.00 5.12
C VAL A 49 17.71 -3.99 6.10
N HIS A 50 17.09 -4.17 7.27
CA HIS A 50 17.61 -5.00 8.36
C HIS A 50 16.93 -6.38 8.44
N GLY A 51 15.87 -6.62 7.65
CA GLY A 51 15.12 -7.88 7.70
C GLY A 51 14.29 -8.07 8.97
N GLU A 52 13.98 -6.99 9.69
CA GLU A 52 13.15 -7.04 10.89
C GLU A 52 11.70 -7.39 10.56
N SER A 53 11.13 -8.34 11.29
CA SER A 53 9.70 -8.70 11.15
C SER A 53 8.85 -7.87 12.11
N ASN A 54 8.11 -6.90 11.57
CA ASN A 54 7.27 -5.98 12.33
C ASN A 54 5.80 -6.11 11.91
N SER A 55 4.90 -6.00 12.88
CA SER A 55 3.45 -5.97 12.66
C SER A 55 2.86 -4.63 13.10
N VAL A 56 1.95 -4.06 12.30
CA VAL A 56 1.34 -2.74 12.58
C VAL A 56 -0.17 -2.81 12.33
N LEU A 57 -0.95 -2.22 13.23
CA LEU A 57 -2.39 -2.07 13.10
C LEU A 57 -2.78 -0.58 13.07
N ILE A 58 -3.39 -0.12 11.97
CA ILE A 58 -3.83 1.28 11.81
C ILE A 58 -5.34 1.38 12.03
N VAL A 59 -5.75 2.07 13.10
CA VAL A 59 -7.17 2.18 13.52
C VAL A 59 -7.66 3.62 13.45
N GLY A 60 -8.97 3.80 13.22
CA GLY A 60 -9.69 5.06 13.42
C GLY A 60 -10.97 5.14 12.59
N PRO A 61 -11.62 6.31 12.49
CA PRO A 61 -12.88 6.45 11.75
C PRO A 61 -12.71 6.28 10.22
N ARG A 62 -13.83 5.99 9.53
CA ARG A 62 -13.88 5.97 8.06
C ARG A 62 -13.60 7.37 7.51
N GLY A 63 -12.87 7.45 6.40
CA GLY A 63 -12.49 8.73 5.79
C GLY A 63 -11.30 9.45 6.43
N SER A 64 -10.67 8.89 7.48
CA SER A 64 -9.51 9.53 8.14
C SER A 64 -8.18 9.43 7.36
N GLY A 65 -8.21 8.97 6.10
CA GLY A 65 -6.99 8.86 5.27
C GLY A 65 -6.04 7.71 5.62
N LYS A 66 -6.47 6.62 6.27
CA LYS A 66 -5.56 5.48 6.61
C LYS A 66 -4.86 4.89 5.40
N THR A 67 -5.63 4.58 4.36
CA THR A 67 -5.09 4.05 3.09
C THR A 67 -4.20 5.08 2.41
N MET A 68 -4.52 6.36 2.54
CA MET A 68 -3.70 7.45 2.01
C MET A 68 -2.34 7.52 2.73
N LEU A 69 -2.32 7.41 4.06
CA LEU A 69 -1.10 7.40 4.87
C LEU A 69 -0.16 6.26 4.42
N LEU A 70 -0.70 5.03 4.33
CA LEU A 70 0.07 3.87 3.89
C LEU A 70 0.61 4.05 2.46
N ARG A 71 -0.23 4.52 1.53
CA ARG A 71 0.19 4.76 0.14
C ARG A 71 1.23 5.87 0.02
N SER A 72 1.17 6.89 0.86
CA SER A 72 2.16 7.96 0.92
C SER A 72 3.54 7.41 1.29
N VAL A 73 3.61 6.64 2.38
CA VAL A 73 4.86 6.01 2.85
C VAL A 73 5.42 5.04 1.80
N LEU A 74 4.58 4.20 1.19
CA LEU A 74 5.01 3.28 0.14
C LEU A 74 5.56 4.03 -1.09
N ARG A 75 4.96 5.16 -1.46
CA ARG A 75 5.45 5.99 -2.57
C ARG A 75 6.83 6.57 -2.25
N GLU A 76 7.05 7.03 -1.03
CA GLU A 76 8.36 7.52 -0.57
C GLU A 76 9.40 6.41 -0.62
N LEU A 77 9.10 5.24 -0.04
CA LEU A 77 10.01 4.10 0.00
C LEU A 77 10.29 3.49 -1.38
N SER A 78 9.36 3.64 -2.33
CA SER A 78 9.56 3.21 -3.72
C SER A 78 10.61 4.05 -4.46
N GLN A 79 10.96 5.23 -3.95
CA GLN A 79 12.03 6.07 -4.51
C GLN A 79 13.42 5.63 -4.04
N GLU A 80 13.51 4.85 -2.96
CA GLU A 80 14.76 4.29 -2.46
C GLU A 80 15.06 2.96 -3.19
N THR A 81 16.09 2.93 -4.03
CA THR A 81 16.43 1.78 -4.88
C THR A 81 16.75 0.50 -4.09
N GLU A 82 17.33 0.63 -2.90
CA GLU A 82 17.66 -0.50 -2.03
C GLU A 82 16.40 -1.14 -1.43
N VAL A 83 15.45 -0.31 -1.01
CA VAL A 83 14.18 -0.75 -0.45
C VAL A 83 13.31 -1.38 -1.54
N GLN A 84 13.27 -0.77 -2.72
CA GLN A 84 12.46 -1.25 -3.85
C GLN A 84 12.81 -2.68 -4.29
N LYS A 85 14.10 -3.05 -4.26
CA LYS A 85 14.55 -4.39 -4.68
C LYS A 85 14.17 -5.49 -3.68
N ASN A 86 14.10 -5.15 -2.39
CA ASN A 86 13.89 -6.13 -1.33
C ASN A 86 12.42 -6.25 -0.89
N LEU A 87 11.55 -5.33 -1.31
CA LEU A 87 10.18 -5.24 -0.84
C LEU A 87 9.20 -5.77 -1.89
N LEU A 88 8.55 -6.89 -1.55
CA LEU A 88 7.41 -7.41 -2.30
C LEU A 88 6.12 -7.05 -1.55
N GLN A 89 5.24 -6.31 -2.22
CA GLN A 89 3.98 -5.91 -1.63
C GLN A 89 2.87 -6.92 -1.95
N VAL A 90 2.19 -7.40 -0.91
CA VAL A 90 0.95 -8.19 -1.03
C VAL A 90 -0.21 -7.41 -0.42
N HIS A 91 -1.29 -7.20 -1.17
CA HIS A 91 -2.49 -6.51 -0.74
C HIS A 91 -3.69 -7.45 -0.69
N LEU A 92 -4.24 -7.66 0.50
CA LEU A 92 -5.46 -8.42 0.73
C LEU A 92 -6.58 -7.48 1.20
N ASN A 93 -7.79 -7.79 0.77
CA ASN A 93 -9.03 -7.11 1.12
C ASN A 93 -10.03 -8.13 1.68
N GLY A 94 -10.31 -8.06 2.98
CA GLY A 94 -11.25 -8.98 3.65
C GLY A 94 -12.68 -8.97 3.11
N LEU A 95 -13.08 -8.00 2.27
CA LEU A 95 -14.36 -8.02 1.57
C LEU A 95 -14.35 -8.91 0.31
N LEU A 96 -13.16 -9.15 -0.27
CA LEU A 96 -12.98 -9.96 -1.47
C LEU A 96 -12.49 -11.37 -1.12
N GLN A 97 -11.50 -11.48 -0.23
CA GLN A 97 -10.96 -12.75 0.24
C GLN A 97 -11.67 -13.16 1.55
N THR A 98 -12.83 -13.79 1.41
CA THR A 98 -13.67 -14.24 2.54
C THR A 98 -13.20 -15.56 3.16
N ASP A 99 -12.49 -16.37 2.39
CA ASP A 99 -11.99 -17.69 2.79
C ASP A 99 -10.47 -17.77 2.68
N ASP A 100 -9.83 -18.54 3.56
CA ASP A 100 -8.38 -18.74 3.57
C ASP A 100 -7.85 -19.28 2.23
N ARG A 101 -8.65 -20.13 1.56
CA ARG A 101 -8.31 -20.66 0.23
C ARG A 101 -8.18 -19.55 -0.81
N ILE A 102 -9.07 -18.56 -0.78
CA ILE A 102 -9.07 -17.43 -1.71
C ILE A 102 -7.93 -16.46 -1.33
N ALA A 103 -7.71 -16.24 -0.03
CA ALA A 103 -6.60 -15.43 0.47
C ALA A 103 -5.23 -15.98 0.06
N LEU A 104 -4.99 -17.27 0.26
CA LEU A 104 -3.74 -17.92 -0.10
C LEU A 104 -3.52 -17.93 -1.61
N LYS A 105 -4.56 -18.19 -2.40
CA LYS A 105 -4.49 -18.08 -3.86
C LYS A 105 -4.06 -16.68 -4.28
N GLU A 106 -4.61 -15.64 -3.65
CA GLU A 106 -4.26 -14.25 -3.95
C GLU A 106 -2.82 -13.89 -3.53
N ILE A 107 -2.34 -14.40 -2.38
CA ILE A 107 -0.94 -14.23 -1.94
C ILE A 107 0.01 -14.85 -2.97
N THR A 108 -0.23 -16.11 -3.37
CA THR A 108 0.62 -16.79 -4.35
C THR A 108 0.62 -16.08 -5.70
N ARG A 109 -0.56 -15.57 -6.13
CA ARG A 109 -0.72 -14.81 -7.36
C ARG A 109 0.07 -13.50 -7.35
N GLN A 110 0.03 -12.74 -6.25
CA GLN A 110 0.75 -11.46 -6.14
C GLN A 110 2.27 -11.65 -6.02
N LEU A 111 2.72 -12.74 -5.40
CA LEU A 111 4.15 -13.08 -5.29
C LEU A 111 4.73 -13.71 -6.57
N GLN A 112 3.92 -13.94 -7.62
CA GLN A 112 4.34 -14.61 -8.86
C GLN A 112 4.97 -15.98 -8.65
N LEU A 113 4.61 -16.65 -7.55
CA LEU A 113 5.15 -17.95 -7.17
C LEU A 113 4.50 -19.11 -7.94
N GLU A 114 3.47 -18.82 -8.74
CA GLU A 114 2.74 -19.81 -9.53
C GLU A 114 3.65 -20.64 -10.46
N ASN A 115 4.77 -20.06 -10.93
CA ASN A 115 5.74 -20.73 -11.80
C ASN A 115 6.91 -21.41 -11.05
N VAL A 116 7.12 -21.10 -9.76
CA VAL A 116 8.19 -21.68 -8.93
C VAL A 116 7.65 -22.85 -8.08
N VAL A 117 6.33 -22.89 -7.89
CA VAL A 117 5.59 -23.90 -7.10
C VAL A 117 5.27 -25.16 -7.91
N GLY A 118 6.01 -25.43 -8.98
CA GLY A 118 5.99 -26.73 -9.66
C GLY A 118 6.49 -27.89 -8.79
N ASP A 119 7.33 -27.61 -7.78
CA ASP A 119 7.97 -28.64 -6.93
C ASP A 119 7.90 -28.38 -5.42
N ARG A 120 7.32 -27.26 -4.98
CA ARG A 120 7.14 -26.96 -3.54
C ARG A 120 5.75 -26.43 -3.32
N VAL A 121 4.79 -27.36 -3.30
CA VAL A 121 3.44 -27.11 -2.81
C VAL A 121 3.58 -26.45 -1.44
N PHE A 122 2.94 -25.29 -1.24
CA PHE A 122 2.74 -24.71 0.08
C PHE A 122 1.87 -25.67 0.91
N VAL A 123 2.50 -26.73 1.41
CA VAL A 123 1.93 -27.66 2.38
C VAL A 123 2.17 -27.07 3.75
N SER A 124 1.29 -26.16 4.15
CA SER A 124 0.98 -26.01 5.57
C SER A 124 -0.45 -25.50 5.71
N TYR A 125 -1.38 -26.28 5.19
CA TYR A 125 -2.67 -26.44 5.85
C TYR A 125 -2.45 -27.61 6.81
N ASP A 126 -1.89 -27.33 7.99
CA ASP A 126 -2.25 -28.04 9.21
C ASP A 126 -1.51 -27.39 10.38
N CYS A 127 -2.34 -26.83 11.25
CA CYS A 127 -1.97 -26.43 12.60
C CYS A 127 -1.25 -27.60 13.28
N PHE A 128 -0.07 -27.34 13.83
CA PHE A 128 0.55 -28.21 14.81
C PHE A 128 -0.43 -28.42 15.98
N GLU A 129 -1.18 -29.52 15.96
CA GLU A 129 -1.85 -30.00 17.16
C GLU A 129 -0.81 -30.71 18.01
N LEU A 130 -0.14 -29.92 18.86
CA LEU A 130 0.61 -30.42 20.01
C LEU A 130 -0.36 -31.14 20.94
N ARG A 131 -0.49 -32.46 20.79
CA ARG A 131 -1.02 -33.33 21.83
C ARG A 131 0.04 -34.35 22.21
N LYS A 132 0.63 -34.06 23.37
CA LYS A 132 1.33 -34.91 24.37
C LYS A 132 2.01 -36.18 23.87
#